data_AF-A0A3Q9XWU6-F1
#
_entry.id   AF-A0A3Q9XWU6-F1
#
_cell.length_a   1.000
_cell.length_b   1.000
_cell.length_c   1.000
_cell.angle_alpha   90.00
_cell.angle_beta   90.00
_cell.angle_gamma   90.00
#
_symmetry.space_group_name_H-M   'P 1'
#
loop_
_entity.id
_entity.type
_entity.pdbx_description
1 polymer ?
#
loop_
_entity_poly.entity_id
_entity_poly.type
_entity_poly.pdbx_seq_one_letter_code
_entity_poly.pdbx_strand_id
1 'polypeptide(L)'
;MGRIYQQPVIDTYSKVAFIKLYDRKNALVAADMLNDRVIPWLEEQDIRVLRILTDCGTEYCGAREHHEYELYLAIESIDHSRTKARHPLNPWNL
;
A
#
# COMPACT_ATOMS: atom_id res chain seq x y z
N MET A 1 -3.23 -13.00 -24.72
CA MET A 1 -2.96 -13.29 -23.29
C MET A 1 -2.54 -11.99 -22.62
N GLY A 2 -3.28 -11.52 -21.60
CA GLY A 2 -3.06 -10.23 -20.93
C GLY A 2 -2.06 -10.29 -19.77
N ARG A 3 -1.66 -9.13 -19.23
CA ARG A 3 -0.83 -9.04 -18.02
C ARG A 3 -1.71 -9.14 -16.77
N ILE A 4 -1.23 -9.85 -15.76
CA ILE A 4 -1.85 -9.92 -14.42
C ILE A 4 -0.82 -9.38 -13.42
N TYR A 5 -1.29 -8.52 -12.54
CA TYR A 5 -0.49 -7.90 -11.49
C TYR A 5 -1.01 -8.37 -10.14
N GLN A 6 -0.09 -8.78 -9.27
CA GLN A 6 -0.39 -9.13 -7.89
C GLN A 6 -0.11 -7.92 -7.00
N GLN A 7 -1.05 -7.59 -6.13
CA GLN A 7 -0.88 -6.55 -5.13
C GLN A 7 -0.81 -7.21 -3.73
N PRO A 8 0.39 -7.55 -3.24
CA PRO A 8 0.55 -8.07 -1.89
C PRO A 8 0.62 -6.94 -0.86
N VAL A 9 0.02 -7.16 0.30
CA VAL A 9 0.20 -6.33 1.51
C VAL A 9 0.49 -7.26 2.67
N ILE A 10 1.51 -6.93 3.46
CA ILE A 10 1.95 -7.75 4.60
C ILE A 10 1.96 -6.87 5.83
N ASP A 11 1.25 -7.29 6.87
CA ASP A 11 1.38 -6.69 8.19
C ASP A 11 2.65 -7.21 8.89
N THR A 12 3.50 -6.28 9.32
CA THR A 12 4.83 -6.63 9.85
C THR A 12 4.79 -7.20 11.26
N TYR A 13 3.73 -6.93 12.01
CA TYR A 13 3.58 -7.38 13.39
C TYR A 13 2.94 -8.78 13.47
N SER A 14 1.72 -8.92 12.97
CA SER A 14 0.91 -10.14 12.99
C SER A 14 1.32 -11.18 11.93
N LYS A 15 2.09 -10.77 10.92
CA LYS A 15 2.50 -11.61 9.77
C LYS A 15 1.32 -12.05 8.89
N VAL A 16 0.19 -11.37 8.97
CA VAL A 16 -0.94 -11.58 8.06
C VAL A 16 -0.62 -10.94 6.70
N ALA A 17 -0.99 -11.63 5.63
CA ALA A 17 -0.78 -11.17 4.27
C ALA A 17 -2.07 -11.22 3.46
N PHE A 18 -2.27 -10.20 2.63
CA PHE A 18 -3.38 -10.08 1.70
C PHE A 18 -2.83 -10.06 0.28
N ILE A 19 -3.55 -10.68 -0.65
CA ILE A 19 -3.22 -10.66 -2.07
C ILE A 19 -4.51 -10.45 -2.86
N LYS A 20 -4.49 -9.48 -3.78
CA LYS A 20 -5.53 -9.30 -4.80
C LYS A 20 -4.88 -9.20 -6.18
N LEU A 21 -5.55 -9.75 -7.19
CA LEU A 21 -5.07 -9.77 -8.58
C LEU A 21 -5.78 -8.70 -9.38
N TYR A 22 -5.02 -7.99 -10.21
CA TYR A 22 -5.53 -6.94 -11.09
C TYR A 22 -5.00 -7.13 -12.52
N ASP A 23 -5.74 -6.58 -13.48
CA ASP A 23 -5.34 -6.48 -14.89
C ASP A 23 -4.49 -5.23 -15.18
N ARG A 24 -4.44 -4.29 -14.23
CA ARG A 24 -3.73 -3.00 -14.32
C ARG A 24 -2.82 -2.76 -13.12
N LYS A 25 -1.84 -1.86 -13.30
CA LYS A 25 -0.87 -1.46 -12.27
C LYS A 25 -0.81 0.07 -12.19
N ASN A 26 -1.67 0.67 -11.36
CA ASN A 26 -1.77 2.12 -11.16
C ASN A 26 -2.16 2.47 -9.72
N ALA A 27 -2.16 3.76 -9.39
CA ALA A 27 -2.42 4.25 -8.03
C ALA A 27 -3.82 3.89 -7.52
N LEU A 28 -4.82 3.91 -8.39
CA LEU A 28 -6.19 3.54 -8.04
C LEU A 28 -6.29 2.09 -7.55
N VAL A 29 -5.63 1.12 -8.20
CA VAL A 29 -5.67 -0.28 -7.72
C VAL A 29 -4.86 -0.51 -6.45
N ALA A 30 -3.80 0.27 -6.24
CA ALA A 30 -3.06 0.24 -4.99
C ALA A 30 -3.95 0.73 -3.83
N ALA A 31 -4.73 1.80 -4.05
CA ALA A 31 -5.68 2.32 -3.06
C ALA A 31 -6.83 1.34 -2.81
N ASP A 32 -7.38 0.76 -3.88
CA ASP A 32 -8.44 -0.26 -3.82
C ASP A 32 -8.05 -1.45 -2.94
N MET A 33 -6.80 -1.92 -3.02
CA MET A 33 -6.33 -3.01 -2.15
C MET A 33 -6.47 -2.69 -0.66
N LEU A 34 -6.16 -1.45 -0.28
CA LEU A 34 -6.27 -1.02 1.11
C LEU A 34 -7.74 -0.90 1.54
N ASN A 35 -8.54 -0.23 0.71
CA ASN A 35 -9.96 0.02 0.96
C ASN A 35 -10.82 -1.25 0.98
N ASP A 36 -10.57 -2.19 0.07
CA ASP A 36 -11.42 -3.37 -0.13
C ASP A 36 -11.05 -4.53 0.81
N ARG A 37 -9.77 -4.65 1.19
CA ARG A 37 -9.27 -5.87 1.88
C ARG A 37 -8.54 -5.58 3.17
N VAL A 38 -7.59 -4.66 3.16
CA VAL A 38 -6.63 -4.53 4.28
C VAL A 38 -7.23 -3.76 5.45
N ILE A 39 -7.72 -2.54 5.20
CA ILE A 39 -8.21 -1.66 6.27
C ILE A 39 -9.45 -2.24 6.93
N PRO A 40 -10.51 -2.67 6.20
CA PRO A 40 -11.70 -3.24 6.84
C PRO A 40 -11.37 -4.44 7.73
N TRP A 41 -10.48 -5.34 7.26
CA TRP A 41 -10.10 -6.51 8.04
C TRP A 41 -9.36 -6.14 9.32
N LEU A 42 -8.44 -5.16 9.27
CA LEU A 42 -7.71 -4.72 10.46
C LEU A 42 -8.60 -3.96 11.45
N GLU A 43 -9.55 -3.17 10.96
CA GLU A 43 -10.55 -2.50 11.79
C GLU A 43 -11.46 -3.50 12.52
N GLU A 44 -11.84 -4.61 11.87
CA GLU A 44 -12.57 -5.71 12.53
C GLU A 44 -11.77 -6.34 13.70
N GLN A 45 -10.45 -6.21 13.68
CA GLN A 45 -9.57 -6.66 14.77
C GLN A 45 -9.23 -5.54 15.77
N ASP A 46 -9.87 -4.36 15.66
CA ASP A 46 -9.58 -3.16 16.47
C ASP A 46 -8.13 -2.65 16.29
N ILE A 47 -7.56 -2.85 15.10
CA ILE A 47 -6.19 -2.45 14.76
C ILE A 47 -6.24 -1.31 13.74
N ARG A 48 -5.68 -0.16 14.10
CA ARG A 48 -5.52 0.97 13.19
C ARG A 48 -4.20 0.89 12.43
N VAL A 49 -4.24 1.02 11.11
CA VAL A 49 -3.04 1.19 10.28
C VAL A 49 -2.49 2.60 10.50
N LEU A 50 -1.24 2.69 10.98
CA LEU A 50 -0.59 3.99 11.22
C LEU A 50 0.34 4.40 10.08
N ARG A 51 0.96 3.42 9.43
CA ARG A 51 1.99 3.65 8.44
C ARG A 51 2.05 2.51 7.43
N ILE A 52 2.29 2.87 6.18
CA ILE A 52 2.59 1.93 5.11
C ILE A 52 3.97 2.24 4.52
N LEU A 53 4.76 1.19 4.28
CA LEU A 53 6.03 1.24 3.60
C LEU A 53 5.88 0.66 2.18
N THR A 54 6.22 1.44 1.17
CA THR A 54 6.24 0.99 -0.24
C THR A 54 7.61 1.27 -0.88
N ASP A 55 7.76 0.88 -2.15
CA ASP A 55 8.89 1.36 -2.96
C ASP A 55 8.59 2.73 -3.59
N CYS A 56 9.54 3.25 -4.38
CA CYS A 56 9.33 4.50 -5.12
C CYS A 56 8.53 4.32 -6.43
N GLY A 57 7.75 3.24 -6.56
CA GLY A 57 6.93 2.96 -7.74
C GLY A 57 5.85 4.03 -7.96
N THR A 58 5.52 4.29 -9.22
CA THR A 58 4.52 5.31 -9.61
C THR A 58 3.10 4.94 -9.21
N GLU A 59 2.84 3.68 -8.85
CA GLU A 59 1.57 3.26 -8.25
C GLU A 59 1.42 3.72 -6.79
N TYR A 60 2.51 3.99 -6.08
CA TYR A 60 2.47 4.44 -4.69
C TYR A 60 2.87 5.90 -4.54
N CYS A 61 3.70 6.41 -5.48
CA CYS A 61 4.31 7.72 -5.39
C CYS A 61 3.84 8.65 -6.51
N GLY A 62 3.29 9.80 -6.14
CA GLY A 62 2.96 10.88 -7.08
C GLY A 62 2.71 12.22 -6.39
N ALA A 63 2.28 13.22 -7.16
CA ALA A 63 1.86 14.49 -6.60
C ALA A 63 0.58 14.28 -5.80
N ARG A 64 0.62 14.53 -4.49
CA ARG A 64 -0.47 14.23 -3.55
C ARG A 64 -1.84 14.71 -4.02
N GLU A 65 -1.92 15.88 -4.63
CA GLU A 65 -3.19 16.47 -5.09
C GLU A 65 -3.86 15.68 -6.23
N HIS A 66 -3.11 14.84 -6.95
CA HIS A 66 -3.55 14.15 -8.15
C HIS A 66 -3.23 12.64 -8.14
N HIS A 67 -2.89 12.08 -6.98
CA HIS A 67 -2.47 10.69 -6.87
C HIS A 67 -3.39 9.93 -5.93
N GLU A 68 -4.22 9.04 -6.47
CA GLU A 68 -5.34 8.40 -5.76
C GLU A 68 -4.88 7.66 -4.50
N TYR A 69 -3.72 6.98 -4.57
CA TYR A 69 -3.14 6.31 -3.41
C TYR A 69 -2.74 7.29 -2.30
N GLU A 70 -2.10 8.41 -2.64
CA GLU A 70 -1.64 9.38 -1.64
C GLU A 70 -2.82 10.16 -1.04
N LEU A 71 -3.85 10.45 -1.84
CA LEU A 71 -5.12 11.00 -1.36
C LEU A 71 -5.83 10.03 -0.41
N TYR A 72 -5.85 8.75 -0.74
CA TYR A 72 -6.48 7.74 0.10
C TYR A 72 -5.78 7.63 1.45
N LEU A 73 -4.45 7.51 1.47
CA LEU A 73 -3.68 7.51 2.73
C LEU A 73 -3.90 8.77 3.55
N ALA A 74 -4.05 9.93 2.90
CA ALA A 74 -4.34 11.19 3.58
C ALA A 74 -5.72 11.20 4.26
N ILE A 75 -6.74 10.64 3.60
CA ILE A 75 -8.10 10.52 4.15
C ILE A 75 -8.08 9.61 5.37
N GLU A 76 -7.42 8.45 5.26
CA GLU A 76 -7.29 7.47 6.35
C GLU A 76 -6.31 7.91 7.46
N SER A 77 -5.63 9.05 7.25
CA SER A 77 -4.58 9.57 8.15
C SER A 77 -3.46 8.54 8.39
N ILE A 78 -2.99 7.90 7.32
CA ILE A 78 -1.92 6.89 7.30
C ILE A 78 -0.62 7.54 6.80
N ASP A 79 0.46 7.40 7.55
CA ASP A 79 1.78 7.85 7.12
C ASP A 79 2.31 7.00 5.95
N HIS A 80 2.86 7.66 4.92
CA HIS A 80 3.52 6.98 3.82
C HIS A 80 5.05 7.05 3.93
N SER A 81 5.70 5.89 4.07
CA SER A 81 7.15 5.74 4.00
C SER A 81 7.57 5.01 2.73
N ARG A 82 8.76 5.31 2.23
CA ARG A 82 9.27 4.77 0.96
C ARG A 82 10.68 4.25 1.13
N THR A 83 11.01 3.15 0.44
CA THR A 83 12.40 2.68 0.36
C THR A 83 13.26 3.67 -0.40
N LYS A 84 14.58 3.58 -0.24
CA LYS A 84 15.52 4.39 -1.02
C LYS A 84 15.57 3.84 -2.45
N ALA A 85 15.57 4.73 -3.45
CA ALA A 85 15.69 4.34 -4.84
C ALA A 85 16.90 3.41 -5.06
N ARG A 86 16.68 2.29 -5.76
CA ARG A 86 17.68 1.23 -6.02
C ARG A 86 18.25 0.54 -4.76
N HIS A 87 17.58 0.68 -3.61
CA HIS A 87 17.97 0.01 -2.38
C HIS A 87 16.74 -0.73 -1.82
N PRO A 88 16.59 -2.03 -2.15
CA PRO A 88 15.37 -2.79 -1.84
C PRO A 88 15.18 -3.00 -0.33
N LEU A 89 16.25 -2.86 0.46
CA LEU A 89 16.20 -2.90 1.92
C LEU A 89 15.93 -1.49 2.46
N ASN A 90 14.95 -1.37 3.34
CA ASN A 90 14.80 -0.18 4.18
C ASN A 90 15.96 -0.13 5.17
N PRO A 91 16.88 0.86 5.11
CA PRO A 91 18.01 0.95 6.03
C PRO A 91 17.60 1.39 7.45
N TRP A 92 16.35 1.84 7.61
CA TRP A 92 15.77 2.07 8.93
C TRP A 92 15.25 0.72 9.44
N ASN A 93 16.09 0.05 10.25
CA ASN A 93 15.63 -1.04 11.09
C ASN A 93 14.51 -0.50 11.98
N LEU A 94 13.26 -0.88 11.68
CA LEU A 94 12.22 -0.96 12.69
C LEU A 94 12.66 -1.93 13.79
#